data_AF-A0A662NX47-F1
#
_entry.id   AF-A0A662NX47-F1
#
_cell.length_a   1.000
_cell.length_b   1.000
_cell.length_c   1.000
_cell.angle_alpha   90.00
_cell.angle_beta   90.00
_cell.angle_gamma   90.00
#
_symmetry.space_group_name_H-M   'P 1'
#
loop_
_entity.id
_entity.type
_entity.pdbx_description
1 polymer ?
#
loop_
_entity_poly.entity_id
_entity_poly.type
_entity_poly.pdbx_seq_one_letter_code
_entity_poly.pdbx_strand_id
1 'polypeptide(L)'
;MFLLILLLTSMEGGKVYLLANEIDKSLANDLISDLSENFNLVLLGPDDKIPDDFRILVILGGPDAPGVGKYSSIYLSGEEEEELRRGNTKGIYLKRYEDRLVIVVAGSNRYLTREAHVENRVEIIEEVSGALSETVESEIDVRVISHTSNCSQVEEKTKWKLMGKKLIVKSYFHTPTPCYRVSEVKAYQEADKVEIEVFLTPKEGYCVMCIGGNELILEAHPIGEVREVSLKIHGAIKRSD
;
A
#
# COMPACT_ATOMS: atom_id res chain seq x y z
N MET A 1 6.53 34.22 6.57
CA MET A 1 5.79 33.47 7.60
C MET A 1 5.29 32.20 6.92
N PHE A 2 6.09 31.13 6.99
CA PHE A 2 5.82 29.88 6.28
C PHE A 2 4.63 29.18 6.95
N LEU A 3 3.56 28.98 6.17
CA LEU A 3 2.39 28.22 6.56
C LEU A 3 2.77 26.73 6.46
N LEU A 4 3.14 26.13 7.59
CA LEU A 4 3.36 24.69 7.70
C LEU A 4 1.97 24.02 7.67
N ILE A 5 1.60 23.48 6.52
CA ILE A 5 0.41 22.63 6.41
C ILE A 5 0.78 21.30 7.09
N LEU A 6 0.35 21.13 8.34
CA LEU A 6 0.24 19.82 8.98
C LEU A 6 -0.81 19.02 8.18
N LEU A 7 -0.32 18.18 7.27
CA LEU A 7 -1.09 17.07 6.72
C LEU A 7 -1.31 16.08 7.87
N LEU A 8 -2.44 16.22 8.55
CA LEU A 8 -3.04 15.14 9.34
C LEU A 8 -3.50 14.08 8.35
N THR A 9 -2.58 13.19 7.96
CA THR A 9 -2.94 11.94 7.29
C THR A 9 -3.72 11.11 8.30
N SER A 10 -4.97 10.81 7.95
CA SER A 10 -5.86 9.91 8.69
C SER A 10 -5.11 8.64 9.11
N MET A 11 -5.25 8.27 10.38
CA MET A 11 -4.71 7.07 11.04
C MET A 11 -5.36 5.76 10.52
N GLU A 12 -5.42 5.56 9.20
CA GLU A 12 -5.76 4.27 8.59
C GLU A 12 -4.51 3.60 7.97
N GLY A 13 -3.31 4.05 8.34
CA GLY A 13 -2.08 3.31 8.12
C GLY A 13 -2.11 1.99 8.87
N GLY A 14 -1.72 0.90 8.21
CA GLY A 14 -1.74 -0.46 8.78
C GLY A 14 -1.12 -0.55 10.18
N LYS A 15 -1.65 -1.45 11.01
CA LYS A 15 -1.17 -1.65 12.38
C LYS A 15 0.29 -2.12 12.37
N VAL A 16 1.10 -1.47 13.19
CA VAL A 16 2.48 -1.88 13.48
C VAL A 16 2.50 -2.53 14.85
N TYR A 17 2.93 -3.78 14.95
CA TYR A 17 3.07 -4.45 16.24
C TYR A 17 4.51 -4.34 16.71
N LEU A 18 4.73 -3.91 17.96
CA LEU A 18 6.06 -3.92 18.59
C LEU A 18 6.04 -4.87 19.78
N LEU A 19 6.84 -5.94 19.70
CA LEU A 19 7.00 -6.94 20.73
C LEU A 19 8.27 -6.69 21.53
N ALA A 20 8.14 -6.49 22.84
CA ALA A 20 9.27 -6.27 23.74
C ALA A 20 8.95 -6.78 25.15
N ASN A 21 9.99 -7.13 25.92
CA ASN A 21 9.84 -7.29 27.37
C ASN A 21 9.83 -5.91 28.05
N GLU A 22 9.43 -5.86 29.33
CA GLU A 22 9.33 -4.61 30.09
C GLU A 22 10.65 -3.82 30.16
N ILE A 23 11.79 -4.52 30.22
CA ILE A 23 13.11 -3.88 30.34
C ILE A 23 13.48 -3.21 29.02
N ASP A 24 13.41 -3.94 27.91
CA ASP A 24 13.80 -3.43 26.59
C ASP A 24 12.82 -2.34 26.11
N LYS A 25 11.53 -2.48 26.44
CA LYS A 25 10.51 -1.44 26.21
C LYS A 25 10.88 -0.13 26.91
N SER A 26 11.26 -0.20 28.19
CA SER A 26 11.66 1.00 28.95
C SER A 26 12.91 1.70 28.41
N LEU A 27 13.76 0.96 27.67
CA LEU A 27 14.99 1.48 27.07
C LEU A 27 14.78 2.00 25.64
N ALA A 28 13.63 1.74 25.02
CA ALA A 28 13.30 2.07 23.64
C ALA A 28 12.22 3.15 23.50
N ASN A 29 12.04 4.00 24.51
CA ASN A 29 11.01 5.05 24.51
C ASN A 29 11.08 5.95 23.28
N ASP A 30 12.27 6.29 22.80
CA ASP A 30 12.44 7.15 21.62
C ASP A 30 11.91 6.47 20.34
N LEU A 31 12.23 5.18 20.14
CA LEU A 31 11.69 4.40 19.03
C LEU A 31 10.17 4.22 19.15
N ILE A 32 9.67 3.96 20.35
CA ILE A 32 8.23 3.80 20.61
C ILE A 32 7.49 5.12 20.31
N SER A 33 8.05 6.27 20.73
CA SER A 33 7.49 7.60 20.44
C SER A 33 7.39 7.80 18.94
N ASP A 34 8.49 7.66 18.22
CA ASP A 34 8.54 7.85 16.77
C ASP A 34 7.57 6.92 16.03
N LEU A 35 7.52 5.63 16.40
CA LEU A 35 6.57 4.69 15.80
C LEU A 35 5.11 5.06 16.10
N SER A 36 4.81 5.52 17.32
CA SER A 36 3.45 5.90 17.72
C SER A 36 2.98 7.23 17.14
N GLU A 37 3.91 8.15 16.87
CA GLU A 37 3.63 9.45 16.24
C GLU A 37 3.35 9.29 14.74
N ASN A 38 3.97 8.31 14.09
CA ASN A 38 3.88 8.10 12.65
C ASN A 38 2.88 6.98 12.25
N PHE A 39 2.60 6.02 13.14
CA PHE A 39 1.83 4.81 12.79
C PHE A 39 0.85 4.38 13.89
N ASN A 40 -0.10 3.51 13.53
CA ASN A 40 -0.98 2.85 14.48
C ASN A 40 -0.23 1.72 15.23
N LEU A 41 0.52 2.10 16.26
CA LEU A 41 1.38 1.21 17.04
C LEU A 41 0.59 0.43 18.10
N VAL A 42 0.77 -0.89 18.10
CA VAL A 42 0.28 -1.81 19.13
C VAL A 42 1.47 -2.42 19.86
N LEU A 43 1.57 -2.16 21.17
CA LEU A 43 2.63 -2.70 22.02
C LEU A 43 2.22 -4.08 22.54
N LEU A 44 3.09 -5.06 22.37
CA LEU A 44 2.92 -6.44 22.83
C LEU A 44 4.02 -6.79 23.84
N GLY A 45 3.62 -7.46 24.93
CA GLY A 45 4.50 -8.09 25.89
C GLY A 45 4.80 -9.56 25.54
N PRO A 46 5.69 -10.23 26.29
CA PRO A 46 6.14 -11.60 26.00
C PRO A 46 5.02 -12.67 25.99
N ASP A 47 3.96 -12.41 26.76
CA ASP A 47 2.82 -13.31 26.94
C ASP A 47 1.65 -12.97 26.01
N ASP A 48 1.71 -11.84 25.29
CA ASP A 48 0.67 -11.45 24.36
C ASP A 48 0.74 -12.29 23.08
N LYS A 49 -0.44 -12.61 22.52
CA LYS A 49 -0.53 -13.31 21.25
C LYS A 49 -0.26 -12.32 20.11
N ILE A 50 0.74 -12.62 19.28
CA ILE A 50 0.93 -11.94 17.99
C ILE A 50 -0.23 -12.35 17.05
N PRO A 51 -0.99 -11.40 16.47
CA PRO A 51 -2.08 -11.73 15.55
C PRO A 51 -1.58 -12.49 14.33
N ASP A 52 -2.30 -13.52 13.88
CA ASP A 52 -1.84 -14.40 12.79
C ASP A 52 -1.76 -13.67 11.42
N ASP A 53 -2.50 -12.56 11.29
CA ASP A 53 -2.66 -11.69 10.11
C ASP A 53 -1.85 -10.39 10.18
N PHE A 54 -0.84 -10.31 11.06
CA PHE A 54 0.02 -9.13 11.15
C PHE A 54 0.72 -8.85 9.81
N ARG A 55 0.78 -7.58 9.40
CA ARG A 55 1.60 -7.13 8.25
C ARG A 55 2.99 -6.65 8.68
N ILE A 56 3.09 -5.98 9.83
CA ILE A 56 4.35 -5.42 10.31
C ILE A 56 4.55 -5.79 11.78
N LEU A 57 5.71 -6.38 12.07
CA LEU A 57 6.15 -6.75 13.41
C LEU A 57 7.58 -6.27 13.65
N VAL A 58 7.77 -5.44 14.69
CA VAL A 58 9.07 -5.04 15.22
C VAL A 58 9.30 -5.83 16.52
N ILE A 59 10.42 -6.53 16.63
CA ILE A 59 10.78 -7.31 17.83
C ILE A 59 12.00 -6.68 18.46
N LEU A 60 11.91 -6.30 19.74
CA LEU A 60 13.04 -5.80 20.52
C LEU A 60 13.63 -6.92 21.38
N GLY A 61 14.87 -7.28 21.08
CA GLY A 61 15.64 -8.27 21.82
C GLY A 61 16.17 -9.39 20.93
N GLY A 62 17.37 -9.88 21.26
CA GLY A 62 18.00 -11.01 20.59
C GLY A 62 17.45 -12.38 21.02
N PRO A 63 18.04 -13.48 20.53
CA PRO A 63 17.55 -14.84 20.76
C PRO A 63 17.55 -15.25 22.25
N ASP A 64 18.40 -14.62 23.07
CA ASP A 64 18.49 -14.89 24.50
C ASP A 64 17.69 -13.87 25.36
N ALA A 65 16.90 -12.99 24.74
CA ALA A 65 16.09 -12.01 25.45
C ALA A 65 15.00 -12.71 26.30
N PRO A 66 14.83 -12.36 27.59
CA PRO A 66 13.82 -12.98 28.43
C PRO A 66 12.41 -12.84 27.86
N GLY A 67 11.72 -13.98 27.65
CA GLY A 67 10.36 -14.06 27.14
C GLY A 67 10.20 -13.76 25.64
N VAL A 68 10.99 -12.82 25.11
CA VAL A 68 10.92 -12.39 23.70
C VAL A 68 11.83 -13.20 22.78
N GLY A 69 12.94 -13.73 23.28
CA GLY A 69 13.97 -14.38 22.46
C GLY A 69 13.45 -15.56 21.63
N LYS A 70 12.46 -16.30 22.15
CA LYS A 70 11.77 -17.37 21.42
C LYS A 70 11.09 -16.88 20.13
N TYR A 71 10.65 -15.62 20.08
CA TYR A 71 10.07 -15.01 18.89
C TYR A 71 11.14 -14.47 17.96
N SER A 72 12.18 -13.82 18.48
CA SER A 72 13.32 -13.37 17.69
C SER A 72 13.98 -14.54 16.95
N SER A 73 14.17 -15.67 17.62
CA SER A 73 14.74 -16.90 17.06
C SER A 73 13.94 -17.52 15.92
N ILE A 74 12.64 -17.23 15.78
CA ILE A 74 11.84 -17.73 14.64
C ILE A 74 12.31 -17.06 13.34
N TYR A 75 12.77 -15.82 13.43
CA TYR A 75 13.05 -14.97 12.28
C TYR A 75 14.54 -14.81 11.99
N LEU A 76 15.40 -15.04 13.00
CA LEU A 76 16.85 -15.02 12.84
C LEU A 76 17.36 -16.30 12.17
N SER A 77 18.38 -16.17 11.33
CA SER A 77 19.12 -17.31 10.81
C SER A 77 20.04 -17.90 11.89
N GLY A 78 20.48 -19.15 11.71
CA GLY A 78 21.44 -19.76 12.63
C GLY A 78 22.75 -18.96 12.75
N GLU A 79 23.20 -18.35 11.65
CA GLU A 79 24.39 -17.49 11.64
C GLU A 79 24.15 -16.19 12.41
N GLU A 80 23.01 -15.51 12.21
CA GLU A 80 22.66 -14.29 12.93
C GLU A 80 22.51 -14.55 14.44
N GLU A 81 21.92 -15.67 14.83
CA GLU A 81 21.85 -16.08 16.23
C GLU A 81 23.24 -16.33 16.82
N GLU A 82 24.09 -17.06 16.11
CA GLU A 82 25.45 -17.33 16.55
C GLU A 82 26.26 -16.04 16.71
N GLU A 83 26.14 -15.10 15.77
CA GLU A 83 26.80 -13.80 15.86
C GLU A 83 26.33 -12.98 17.06
N LEU A 84 25.01 -12.95 17.32
CA LEU A 84 24.45 -12.30 18.49
C LEU A 84 24.94 -12.95 19.79
N ARG A 85 25.10 -14.28 19.82
CA ARG A 85 25.58 -15.03 21.00
C ARG A 85 27.10 -14.99 21.20
N ARG A 86 27.91 -14.88 20.14
CA ARG A 86 29.38 -14.78 20.21
C ARG A 86 29.86 -13.52 20.93
N GLY A 87 28.98 -12.53 21.07
CA GLY A 87 29.20 -11.34 21.87
C GLY A 87 29.70 -10.14 21.05
N ASN A 88 29.29 -8.95 21.47
CA ASN A 88 29.63 -7.65 20.88
C ASN A 88 29.04 -7.35 19.50
N THR A 89 27.93 -7.98 19.14
CA THR A 89 27.18 -7.72 17.90
C THR A 89 25.89 -6.98 18.21
N LYS A 90 25.48 -6.09 17.31
CA LYS A 90 24.21 -5.37 17.35
C LYS A 90 23.75 -5.03 15.94
N GLY A 91 22.44 -4.92 15.73
CA GLY A 91 21.90 -4.48 14.45
C GLY A 91 20.39 -4.63 14.37
N ILE A 92 19.88 -4.34 13.18
CA ILE A 92 18.53 -4.69 12.76
C ILE A 92 18.62 -5.83 11.75
N TYR A 93 17.68 -6.77 11.84
CA TYR A 93 17.59 -7.93 10.96
C TYR A 93 16.24 -7.89 10.27
N LEU A 94 16.24 -7.54 8.99
CA LEU A 94 15.04 -7.36 8.18
C LEU A 94 14.64 -8.68 7.52
N LYS A 95 13.39 -9.10 7.71
CA LYS A 95 12.81 -10.29 7.08
C LYS A 95 11.55 -9.88 6.32
N ARG A 96 11.67 -9.88 5.00
CA ARG A 96 10.57 -9.58 4.07
C ARG A 96 9.95 -10.87 3.57
N TYR A 97 8.64 -10.94 3.67
CA TYR A 97 7.78 -11.97 3.10
C TYR A 97 6.82 -11.30 2.11
N GLU A 98 6.08 -12.09 1.33
CA GLU A 98 5.16 -11.55 0.29
C GLU A 98 4.15 -10.54 0.84
N ASP A 99 3.63 -10.76 2.05
CA ASP A 99 2.59 -9.93 2.69
C ASP A 99 3.04 -9.26 4.00
N ARG A 100 4.30 -9.47 4.43
CA ARG A 100 4.76 -9.11 5.78
C ARG A 100 6.19 -8.60 5.85
N LEU A 101 6.41 -7.67 6.77
CA LEU A 101 7.73 -7.24 7.23
C LEU A 101 7.91 -7.60 8.71
N VAL A 102 9.02 -8.27 9.01
CA VAL A 102 9.50 -8.47 10.39
C VAL A 102 10.86 -7.80 10.55
N ILE A 103 11.00 -6.96 11.57
CA ILE A 103 12.24 -6.29 11.93
C ILE A 103 12.65 -6.77 13.32
N VAL A 104 13.75 -7.51 13.42
CA VAL A 104 14.33 -7.86 14.73
C VAL A 104 15.41 -6.84 15.05
N VAL A 105 15.24 -6.09 16.15
CA VAL A 105 16.24 -5.15 16.65
C VAL A 105 16.91 -5.80 17.85
N ALA A 106 18.17 -6.17 17.70
CA ALA A 106 18.86 -7.02 18.66
C ALA A 106 20.33 -6.65 18.82
N GLY A 107 20.84 -6.84 20.02
CA GLY A 107 22.27 -6.94 20.28
C GLY A 107 22.57 -8.07 21.25
N SER A 108 23.85 -8.41 21.41
CA SER A 108 24.31 -9.49 22.29
C SER A 108 23.91 -9.29 23.76
N ASN A 109 23.48 -8.08 24.13
CA ASN A 109 22.89 -7.77 25.43
C ASN A 109 21.90 -6.60 25.29
N ARG A 110 21.21 -6.27 26.40
CA ARG A 110 20.21 -5.18 26.45
C ARG A 110 20.78 -3.80 26.13
N TYR A 111 22.03 -3.52 26.47
CA TYR A 111 22.66 -2.23 26.16
C TYR A 111 22.96 -2.12 24.67
N LEU A 112 23.46 -3.18 24.06
CA LEU A 112 23.69 -3.26 22.61
C LEU A 112 22.37 -3.26 21.82
N THR A 113 21.32 -3.87 22.35
CA THR A 113 19.96 -3.78 21.78
C THR A 113 19.43 -2.33 21.84
N ARG A 114 19.74 -1.60 22.93
CA ARG A 114 19.44 -0.18 23.02
C ARG A 114 20.19 0.62 21.94
N GLU A 115 21.49 0.41 21.83
CA GLU A 115 22.30 1.08 20.81
C GLU A 115 21.80 0.77 19.39
N ALA A 116 21.40 -0.48 19.12
CA ALA A 116 20.87 -0.90 17.82
C ALA A 116 19.65 -0.06 17.40
N HIS A 117 18.66 0.13 18.27
CA HIS A 117 17.49 0.93 17.88
C HIS A 117 17.80 2.42 17.80
N VAL A 118 18.74 2.93 18.61
CA VAL A 118 19.13 4.36 18.55
C VAL A 118 19.82 4.65 17.23
N GLU A 119 20.75 3.79 16.81
CA GLU A 119 21.55 3.98 15.60
C GLU A 119 20.73 3.77 14.33
N ASN A 120 19.78 2.81 14.35
CA ASN A 120 18.99 2.43 13.17
C ASN A 120 17.56 2.98 13.22
N ARG A 121 17.29 3.97 14.08
CA ARG A 121 15.94 4.49 14.31
C ARG A 121 15.27 4.99 13.04
N VAL A 122 15.99 5.78 12.25
CA VAL A 122 15.51 6.35 10.98
C VAL A 122 15.23 5.24 9.98
N GLU A 123 16.15 4.28 9.84
CA GLU A 123 16.00 3.13 8.95
C GLU A 123 14.76 2.29 9.32
N ILE A 124 14.54 2.00 10.62
CA ILE A 124 13.35 1.28 11.07
C ILE A 124 12.06 2.02 10.66
N ILE A 125 12.01 3.33 10.82
CA ILE A 125 10.84 4.13 10.43
C ILE A 125 10.65 4.13 8.90
N GLU A 126 11.72 4.26 8.13
CA GLU A 126 11.69 4.21 6.66
C GLU A 126 11.23 2.84 6.16
N GLU A 127 11.70 1.76 6.79
CA GLU A 127 11.33 0.37 6.49
C GLU A 127 9.86 0.09 6.78
N VAL A 128 9.37 0.52 7.95
CA VAL A 128 7.95 0.41 8.31
C VAL A 128 7.08 1.26 7.37
N SER A 129 7.49 2.50 7.10
CA SER A 129 6.79 3.37 6.15
C SER A 129 6.76 2.77 4.75
N GLY A 130 7.90 2.22 4.29
CA GLY A 130 8.04 1.51 3.02
C GLY A 130 7.10 0.31 2.94
N ALA A 131 7.05 -0.55 3.95
CA ALA A 131 6.15 -1.72 3.94
C ALA A 131 4.65 -1.37 4.06
N LEU A 132 4.31 -0.22 4.68
CA LEU A 132 2.94 0.30 4.68
C LEU A 132 2.58 1.00 3.38
N SER A 133 3.56 1.63 2.73
CA SER A 133 3.40 2.34 1.46
C SER A 133 3.67 1.49 0.23
N GLU A 134 4.19 0.26 0.40
CA GLU A 134 4.13 -0.83 -0.56
C GLU A 134 2.64 -1.16 -0.76
N THR A 135 2.08 -0.33 -1.61
CA THR A 135 0.78 -0.40 -2.20
C THR A 135 0.74 -1.66 -3.02
N VAL A 136 0.16 -2.71 -2.44
CA VAL A 136 -0.22 -3.89 -3.20
C VAL A 136 -1.26 -3.43 -4.21
N GLU A 137 -0.81 -3.16 -5.44
CA GLU A 137 -1.68 -2.91 -6.58
C GLU A 137 -2.61 -4.11 -6.69
N SER A 138 -3.85 -3.90 -6.27
CA SER A 138 -4.84 -4.96 -6.17
C SER A 138 -5.76 -4.84 -7.37
N GLU A 139 -5.84 -5.89 -8.19
CA GLU A 139 -6.87 -5.97 -9.22
C GLU A 139 -8.25 -5.97 -8.55
N ILE A 140 -9.13 -5.06 -8.98
CA ILE A 140 -10.49 -4.92 -8.46
C ILE A 140 -11.51 -5.22 -9.55
N ASP A 141 -12.66 -5.75 -9.14
CA ASP A 141 -13.74 -6.05 -10.07
C ASP A 141 -14.29 -4.77 -10.72
N VAL A 142 -14.38 -4.78 -12.05
CA VAL A 142 -14.92 -3.68 -12.85
C VAL A 142 -15.76 -4.24 -14.00
N ARG A 143 -16.87 -3.57 -14.27
CA ARG A 143 -17.76 -3.92 -15.38
C ARG A 143 -18.28 -2.71 -16.12
N VAL A 144 -18.51 -2.90 -17.42
CA VAL A 144 -19.18 -1.93 -18.28
C VAL A 144 -20.68 -1.99 -18.02
N ILE A 145 -21.25 -0.87 -17.58
CA ILE A 145 -22.70 -0.71 -17.43
C ILE A 145 -23.33 -0.30 -18.76
N SER A 146 -22.71 0.66 -19.46
CA SER A 146 -23.16 1.08 -20.78
C SER A 146 -22.03 1.73 -21.58
N HIS A 147 -22.02 1.49 -22.88
CA HIS A 147 -21.17 2.20 -23.84
C HIS A 147 -22.03 2.60 -25.04
N THR A 148 -22.16 3.90 -25.26
CA THR A 148 -22.87 4.45 -26.43
C THR A 148 -21.94 5.32 -27.26
N SER A 149 -22.05 5.22 -28.57
CA SER A 149 -21.24 5.99 -29.51
C SER A 149 -22.12 6.65 -30.57
N ASN A 150 -21.81 7.89 -30.92
CA ASN A 150 -22.56 8.66 -31.91
C ASN A 150 -21.64 9.65 -32.68
N CYS A 151 -22.16 10.24 -33.75
CA CYS A 151 -21.51 11.37 -34.42
C CYS A 151 -21.86 12.67 -33.69
N SER A 152 -21.10 13.02 -32.65
CA SER A 152 -21.24 14.31 -31.98
C SER A 152 -19.92 14.75 -31.37
N GLN A 153 -19.75 16.07 -31.21
CA GLN A 153 -18.70 16.62 -30.37
C GLN A 153 -19.16 16.52 -28.91
N VAL A 154 -18.32 15.92 -28.07
CA VAL A 154 -18.56 15.81 -26.63
C VAL A 154 -17.45 16.55 -25.89
N GLU A 155 -17.74 17.15 -24.74
CA GLU A 155 -16.66 17.68 -23.90
C GLU A 155 -16.00 16.49 -23.18
N GLU A 156 -14.69 16.30 -23.39
CA GLU A 156 -13.97 15.21 -22.73
C GLU A 156 -13.98 15.42 -21.23
N LYS A 157 -14.59 14.48 -20.52
CA LYS A 157 -14.81 14.63 -19.09
C LYS A 157 -15.05 13.29 -18.43
N THR A 158 -14.34 13.06 -17.34
CA THR A 158 -14.58 11.93 -16.45
C THR A 158 -15.11 12.46 -15.13
N LYS A 159 -16.22 11.89 -14.67
CA LYS A 159 -16.79 12.10 -13.34
C LYS A 159 -16.93 10.76 -12.65
N TRP A 160 -16.80 10.75 -11.34
CA TRP A 160 -17.00 9.54 -10.55
C TRP A 160 -17.76 9.86 -9.27
N LYS A 161 -18.40 8.83 -8.71
CA LYS A 161 -19.09 8.91 -7.42
C LYS A 161 -18.99 7.58 -6.70
N LEU A 162 -18.59 7.64 -5.43
CA LEU A 162 -18.64 6.49 -4.52
C LEU A 162 -20.03 6.41 -3.88
N MET A 163 -20.69 5.26 -4.01
CA MET A 163 -22.01 4.94 -3.47
C MET A 163 -21.92 3.72 -2.57
N GLY A 164 -21.49 3.93 -1.32
CA GLY A 164 -21.14 2.84 -0.42
C GLY A 164 -19.88 2.14 -0.91
N LYS A 165 -19.96 0.83 -1.19
CA LYS A 165 -18.85 0.03 -1.73
C LYS A 165 -18.75 0.01 -3.26
N LYS A 166 -19.55 0.83 -3.95
CA LYS A 166 -19.63 0.85 -5.41
C LYS A 166 -19.10 2.17 -5.95
N LEU A 167 -18.12 2.11 -6.84
CA LEU A 167 -17.61 3.26 -7.56
C LEU A 167 -18.27 3.32 -8.94
N ILE A 168 -19.01 4.40 -9.21
CA ILE A 168 -19.59 4.65 -10.54
C ILE A 168 -18.73 5.69 -11.25
N VAL A 169 -18.20 5.32 -12.42
CA VAL A 169 -17.39 6.20 -13.27
C VAL A 169 -18.14 6.46 -14.57
N LYS A 170 -18.35 7.74 -14.88
CA LYS A 170 -18.97 8.20 -16.12
C LYS A 170 -17.96 9.03 -16.91
N SER A 171 -17.65 8.61 -18.14
CA SER A 171 -16.68 9.27 -18.99
C SER A 171 -17.22 9.59 -20.38
N TYR A 172 -16.83 10.75 -20.88
CA TYR A 172 -17.05 11.21 -22.24
C TYR A 172 -15.71 11.40 -22.93
N PHE A 173 -15.55 10.85 -24.13
CA PHE A 173 -14.29 10.90 -24.87
C PHE A 173 -14.50 10.79 -26.38
N HIS A 174 -13.51 11.24 -27.15
CA HIS A 174 -13.52 11.13 -28.60
C HIS A 174 -12.80 9.91 -29.13
N THR A 175 -13.23 9.51 -30.32
CA THR A 175 -12.59 8.52 -31.17
C THR A 175 -12.58 9.06 -32.61
N PRO A 176 -11.67 8.59 -33.49
CA PRO A 176 -11.65 9.02 -34.90
C PRO A 176 -12.97 8.81 -35.64
N THR A 177 -13.71 7.78 -35.24
CA THR A 177 -15.02 7.37 -35.77
C THR A 177 -15.85 6.77 -34.64
N PRO A 178 -17.19 6.78 -34.69
CA PRO A 178 -18.05 6.25 -33.62
C PRO A 178 -18.10 4.72 -33.57
N CYS A 179 -17.30 4.02 -34.37
CA CYS A 179 -17.38 2.58 -34.55
C CYS A 179 -16.37 1.83 -33.69
N TYR A 180 -16.31 2.16 -32.40
CA TYR A 180 -15.55 1.39 -31.42
C TYR A 180 -16.50 0.68 -30.46
N ARG A 181 -16.05 -0.46 -29.93
CA ARG A 181 -16.67 -1.18 -28.80
C ARG A 181 -15.62 -1.40 -27.73
N VAL A 182 -16.05 -1.43 -26.47
CA VAL A 182 -15.20 -1.90 -25.38
C VAL A 182 -14.96 -3.40 -25.54
N SER A 183 -13.69 -3.79 -25.66
CA SER A 183 -13.28 -5.21 -25.71
C SER A 183 -12.92 -5.74 -24.34
N GLU A 184 -12.34 -4.90 -23.49
CA GLU A 184 -11.83 -5.30 -22.18
C GLU A 184 -11.83 -4.07 -21.25
N VAL A 185 -12.04 -4.33 -19.95
CA VAL A 185 -11.84 -3.36 -18.88
C VAL A 185 -11.02 -4.02 -17.78
N LYS A 186 -10.08 -3.27 -17.22
CA LYS A 186 -9.31 -3.66 -16.04
C LYS A 186 -9.34 -2.52 -15.03
N ALA A 187 -9.28 -2.85 -13.76
CA ALA A 187 -9.19 -1.85 -12.72
C ALA A 187 -8.24 -2.31 -11.62
N TYR A 188 -7.47 -1.35 -11.14
CA TYR A 188 -6.44 -1.56 -10.13
C TYR A 188 -6.63 -0.52 -9.05
N GLN A 189 -6.39 -0.92 -7.81
CA GLN A 189 -6.36 -0.01 -6.68
C GLN A 189 -4.99 -0.01 -6.03
N GLU A 190 -4.46 1.20 -5.89
CA GLU A 190 -3.20 1.51 -5.24
C GLU A 190 -3.50 2.52 -4.12
N ALA A 191 -3.46 2.08 -2.86
CA ALA A 191 -3.92 2.86 -1.71
C ALA A 191 -5.35 3.43 -1.92
N ASP A 192 -5.49 4.75 -1.98
CA ASP A 192 -6.76 5.47 -2.16
C ASP A 192 -7.01 5.90 -3.62
N LYS A 193 -6.16 5.44 -4.55
CA LYS A 193 -6.28 5.71 -5.98
C LYS A 193 -6.79 4.48 -6.73
N VAL A 194 -7.82 4.69 -7.53
CA VAL A 194 -8.35 3.68 -8.45
C VAL A 194 -7.98 4.05 -9.88
N GLU A 195 -7.28 3.17 -10.57
CA GLU A 195 -7.02 3.29 -12.00
C GLU A 195 -7.89 2.31 -12.77
N ILE A 196 -8.54 2.80 -13.83
CA ILE A 196 -9.35 1.98 -14.72
C ILE A 196 -8.78 2.09 -16.14
N GLU A 197 -8.48 0.95 -16.75
CA GLU A 197 -8.06 0.83 -18.13
C GLU A 197 -9.20 0.30 -18.99
N VAL A 198 -9.47 0.99 -20.10
CA VAL A 198 -10.52 0.62 -21.06
C VAL A 198 -9.88 0.38 -22.41
N PHE A 199 -10.06 -0.83 -22.94
CA PHE A 199 -9.54 -1.21 -24.25
C PHE A 199 -10.68 -1.18 -25.27
N LEU A 200 -10.45 -0.44 -26.36
CA LEU A 200 -11.40 -0.29 -27.45
C LEU A 200 -10.92 -1.04 -28.69
N THR A 201 -11.86 -1.71 -29.36
CA THR A 201 -11.64 -2.32 -30.68
C THR A 201 -12.62 -1.75 -31.70
N PRO A 202 -12.23 -1.61 -32.98
CA PRO A 202 -13.16 -1.26 -34.04
C PRO A 202 -14.31 -2.28 -34.11
N LYS A 203 -15.54 -1.79 -34.30
CA LYS A 203 -16.70 -2.60 -34.64
C LYS A 203 -16.56 -3.07 -36.09
N GLU A 204 -16.97 -4.30 -36.35
CA GLU A 204 -17.09 -4.79 -37.73
C GLU A 204 -18.19 -4.02 -38.48
N GLY A 205 -17.94 -3.71 -39.76
CA GLY A 205 -18.90 -3.05 -40.65
C GLY A 205 -18.46 -1.69 -41.19
N TYR A 206 -19.39 -0.98 -41.82
CA TYR A 206 -19.15 0.34 -42.41
C TYR A 206 -19.26 1.43 -41.35
N CYS A 207 -18.18 2.18 -41.16
CA CYS A 207 -18.14 3.32 -40.24
C CYS A 207 -18.45 4.63 -40.97
N VAL A 208 -19.29 5.46 -40.35
CA VAL A 208 -19.49 6.84 -40.80
C VAL A 208 -18.22 7.65 -40.47
N MET A 209 -17.72 8.40 -41.45
CA MET A 209 -16.59 9.33 -41.24
C MET A 209 -17.09 10.59 -40.54
N CYS A 210 -17.08 10.57 -39.22
CA CYS A 210 -17.39 11.70 -38.34
C CYS A 210 -16.55 11.58 -37.07
N ILE A 211 -16.37 12.67 -36.31
CA ILE A 211 -15.79 12.56 -34.96
C ILE A 211 -16.76 11.75 -34.10
N GLY A 212 -16.27 10.64 -33.55
CA GLY A 212 -17.06 9.75 -32.71
C GLY A 212 -17.06 10.21 -31.26
N GLY A 213 -18.19 10.72 -30.78
CA GLY A 213 -18.42 11.00 -29.37
C GLY A 213 -18.87 9.73 -28.65
N ASN A 214 -18.26 9.43 -27.51
CA ASN A 214 -18.57 8.26 -26.70
C ASN A 214 -19.03 8.68 -25.32
N GLU A 215 -20.03 7.96 -24.79
CA GLU A 215 -20.39 7.96 -23.37
C GLU A 215 -20.17 6.54 -22.82
N LEU A 216 -19.41 6.44 -21.74
CA LEU A 216 -19.08 5.19 -21.06
C LEU A 216 -19.44 5.30 -19.58
N ILE A 217 -20.13 4.28 -19.06
CA ILE A 217 -20.45 4.13 -17.64
C ILE A 217 -19.88 2.80 -17.15
N LEU A 218 -19.07 2.86 -16.09
CA LEU A 218 -18.41 1.73 -15.45
C LEU A 218 -18.86 1.64 -13.98
N GLU A 219 -18.94 0.42 -13.46
CA GLU A 219 -19.06 0.13 -12.03
C GLU A 219 -17.82 -0.65 -11.60
N ALA A 220 -17.11 -0.17 -10.58
CA ALA A 220 -15.98 -0.84 -9.96
C ALA A 220 -16.24 -1.08 -8.46
N HIS A 221 -15.58 -2.09 -7.90
CA HIS A 221 -15.70 -2.50 -6.50
C HIS A 221 -14.36 -2.31 -5.75
N PRO A 222 -14.04 -1.09 -5.30
CA PRO A 222 -12.79 -0.80 -4.60
C PRO A 222 -12.71 -1.48 -3.23
N ILE A 223 -11.47 -1.71 -2.79
CA ILE A 223 -11.10 -2.25 -1.49
C ILE A 223 -10.61 -1.08 -0.63
N GLY A 224 -11.51 -0.46 0.12
CA GLY A 224 -11.18 0.64 1.05
C GLY A 224 -11.63 2.02 0.59
N GLU A 225 -10.92 3.06 1.05
CA GLU A 225 -11.20 4.46 0.67
C GLU A 225 -10.84 4.74 -0.80
N VAL A 226 -11.53 5.72 -1.41
CA VAL A 226 -11.23 6.21 -2.77
C VAL A 226 -11.20 7.73 -2.75
N ARG A 227 -10.06 8.32 -3.10
CA ARG A 227 -9.86 9.78 -3.20
C ARG A 227 -9.50 10.23 -4.61
N GLU A 228 -8.88 9.37 -5.39
CA GLU A 228 -8.51 9.64 -6.77
C GLU A 228 -9.01 8.53 -7.71
N VAL A 229 -9.47 8.92 -8.89
CA VAL A 229 -9.85 7.97 -9.95
C VAL A 229 -9.25 8.43 -11.27
N SER A 230 -8.42 7.59 -11.87
CA SER A 230 -7.89 7.77 -13.22
C SER A 230 -8.58 6.83 -14.21
N LEU A 231 -8.80 7.30 -15.44
CA LEU A 231 -9.33 6.49 -16.53
C LEU A 231 -8.39 6.60 -17.72
N LYS A 232 -7.87 5.47 -18.19
CA LYS A 232 -7.04 5.36 -19.39
C LYS A 232 -7.81 4.66 -20.49
N ILE A 233 -7.78 5.23 -21.70
CA ILE A 233 -8.49 4.70 -22.87
C ILE A 233 -7.46 4.29 -23.92
N HIS A 234 -7.46 3.01 -24.27
CA HIS A 234 -6.53 2.39 -25.19
C HIS A 234 -7.24 1.99 -26.49
N GLY A 235 -6.52 2.01 -27.62
CA GLY A 235 -7.03 1.60 -28.93
C GLY A 235 -7.82 2.68 -29.69
N ALA A 236 -8.14 3.81 -29.06
CA ALA A 236 -8.56 5.02 -29.75
C ALA A 236 -7.32 5.70 -30.34
N ILE A 237 -6.99 5.43 -31.61
CA ILE A 237 -5.88 6.12 -32.29
C ILE A 237 -6.19 7.62 -32.24
N LYS A 238 -5.39 8.41 -31.50
CA LYS A 238 -5.47 9.88 -31.58
C LYS A 238 -5.15 10.27 -33.02
N ARG A 239 -5.99 11.11 -33.64
CA ARG A 239 -5.56 11.85 -34.83
C ARG A 239 -4.32 12.64 -34.42
N SER A 240 -3.18 12.29 -34.96
CA SER A 240 -2.07 13.23 -35.11
C SER A 240 -2.58 14.37 -35.98
N ASP A 241 -2.57 15.58 -35.44
CA ASP A 241 -2.87 16.83 -36.14
C ASP A 241 -2.05 16.97 -37.43
#